data_AF-M1BB55-F1
#
_entry.id   AF-M1BB55-F1
#
_cell.length_a   1.000
_cell.length_b   1.000
_cell.length_c   1.000
_cell.angle_alpha   90.00
_cell.angle_beta   90.00
_cell.angle_gamma   90.00
#
_symmetry.space_group_name_H-M   'P 1'
#
loop_
_entity.id
_entity.type
_entity.pdbx_description
1 polymer ?
#
loop_
_entity_poly.entity_id
_entity_poly.type
_entity_poly.pdbx_seq_one_letter_code
_entity_poly.pdbx_strand_id
1 'polypeptide(L)'
;MFSYRLVVDSVADIVDYWVTFNEPHVFCMLTYCAGAWPGGNPDMLEVATSALPTGVFNQTMNWIAIAHTKAYGYIHEKSKPASAIVGVAHHVSFMRPYGLFDIAAVSIANSMTLFTFLDCISDKMDYIGINYYGQEVICGAGLKLVETDEYSESGRGVYPDGLFRVLLQFDERYKHLNLPFIITENGVSDGTDLIRQPYLLEHLLATYAAMMMVFSLGTLFF
;
A
#
# COMPACT_ATOMS: atom_id res chain seq x y z
N MET A 1 1.63 -3.23 28.28
CA MET A 1 0.41 -2.40 28.16
C MET A 1 0.33 -1.96 26.70
N PHE A 2 -0.69 -2.40 25.96
CA PHE A 2 -0.74 -2.30 24.49
C PHE A 2 -0.88 -0.85 24.03
N SER A 3 0.17 -0.29 23.40
CA SER A 3 0.31 1.11 23.01
C SER A 3 -0.89 1.69 22.26
N TYR A 4 -1.55 0.92 21.40
CA TYR A 4 -2.70 1.41 20.61
C TYR A 4 -3.92 1.72 21.48
N ARG A 5 -4.14 1.00 22.58
CA ARG A 5 -5.33 1.20 23.43
C ARG A 5 -5.30 2.56 24.12
N LEU A 6 -4.12 2.98 24.57
CA LEU A 6 -3.94 4.30 25.18
C LEU A 6 -4.30 5.42 24.21
N VAL A 7 -3.87 5.31 22.95
CA VAL A 7 -4.21 6.28 21.90
C VAL A 7 -5.71 6.30 21.69
N VAL A 8 -6.33 5.14 21.43
CA VAL A 8 -7.78 5.06 21.20
C VAL A 8 -8.57 5.61 22.39
N ASP A 9 -8.25 5.22 23.62
CA ASP A 9 -8.94 5.71 24.81
C ASP A 9 -8.80 7.23 25.02
N SER A 10 -7.77 7.86 24.43
CA SER A 10 -7.49 9.30 24.59
C SER A 10 -8.09 10.18 23.50
N VAL A 11 -8.36 9.64 22.30
CA VAL A 11 -8.77 10.47 21.14
C VAL A 11 -9.94 9.88 20.33
N ALA A 12 -10.55 8.76 20.75
CA ALA A 12 -11.66 8.13 20.02
C ALA A 12 -12.88 9.02 19.78
N ASP A 13 -13.08 10.05 20.60
CA ASP A 13 -14.17 11.00 20.50
C ASP A 13 -13.92 12.12 19.47
N ILE A 14 -12.68 12.31 19.00
CA ILE A 14 -12.29 13.39 18.08
C ILE A 14 -11.72 12.89 16.75
N VAL A 15 -11.46 11.60 16.59
CA VAL A 15 -10.87 11.02 15.37
C VAL A 15 -11.94 10.38 14.49
N ASP A 16 -12.12 10.92 13.29
CA ASP A 16 -13.05 10.41 12.28
C ASP A 16 -12.49 9.18 11.53
N TYR A 17 -11.22 9.26 11.13
CA TYR A 17 -10.55 8.24 10.31
C TYR A 17 -9.35 7.64 11.02
N TRP A 18 -9.27 6.32 10.99
CA TRP A 18 -8.18 5.55 11.57
C TRP A 18 -7.42 4.81 10.48
N VAL A 19 -6.11 5.08 10.39
CA VAL A 19 -5.16 4.27 9.64
C VAL A 19 -4.39 3.43 10.66
N THR A 20 -4.63 2.13 10.69
CA THR A 20 -3.99 1.24 11.68
C THR A 20 -2.55 0.90 11.32
N PHE A 21 -2.25 0.72 10.03
CA PHE A 21 -0.92 0.45 9.48
C PHE A 21 -0.74 1.21 8.18
N ASN A 22 0.44 1.81 8.01
CA ASN A 22 0.93 2.39 6.76
C ASN A 22 1.97 1.45 6.15
N GLU A 23 1.78 1.08 4.88
CA GLU A 23 2.70 0.30 4.04
C GLU A 23 3.32 -0.94 4.72
N PRO A 24 2.50 -1.86 5.28
CA PRO A 24 3.01 -2.94 6.13
C PRO A 24 3.99 -3.88 5.41
N HIS A 25 3.79 -4.15 4.12
CA HIS A 25 4.72 -4.95 3.33
C HIS A 25 6.02 -4.22 3.05
N VAL A 26 6.01 -2.90 2.86
CA VAL A 26 7.23 -2.09 2.69
C VAL A 26 8.05 -2.12 3.98
N PHE A 27 7.40 -1.90 5.12
CA PHE A 27 8.05 -2.05 6.43
C PHE A 27 8.68 -3.43 6.60
N CYS A 28 7.94 -4.50 6.26
CA CYS A 28 8.42 -5.87 6.37
C CYS A 28 9.62 -6.15 5.44
N MET A 29 9.52 -5.75 4.16
CA MET A 29 10.60 -5.92 3.19
C MET A 29 11.87 -5.17 3.60
N LEU A 30 11.77 -3.89 3.97
CA LEU A 30 12.94 -3.07 4.26
C LEU A 30 13.58 -3.43 5.60
N THR A 31 12.79 -3.87 6.59
CA THR A 31 13.31 -4.24 7.91
C THR A 31 13.82 -5.68 7.92
N TYR A 32 12.97 -6.65 7.58
CA TYR A 32 13.26 -8.07 7.81
C TYR A 32 13.81 -8.81 6.60
N CYS A 33 13.60 -8.32 5.38
CA CYS A 33 14.13 -8.97 4.17
C CYS A 33 15.41 -8.30 3.65
N ALA A 34 15.49 -6.97 3.69
CA ALA A 34 16.61 -6.20 3.15
C ALA A 34 17.58 -5.67 4.23
N GLY A 35 17.14 -5.56 5.49
CA GLY A 35 17.95 -4.98 6.58
C GLY A 35 18.30 -3.50 6.36
N ALA A 36 17.55 -2.78 5.52
CA ALA A 36 17.77 -1.37 5.20
C ALA A 36 17.15 -0.44 6.25
N TRP A 37 16.12 -0.89 6.97
CA TRP A 37 15.45 -0.15 8.04
C TRP A 37 15.81 -0.67 9.43
N PRO A 38 15.74 0.17 10.48
CA PRO A 38 16.03 -0.24 11.85
C PRO A 38 15.16 -1.41 12.33
N GLY A 39 15.74 -2.31 13.11
CA GLY A 39 15.03 -3.43 13.72
C GLY A 39 15.26 -4.79 13.06
N GLY A 40 15.95 -4.84 11.91
CA GLY A 40 16.38 -6.09 11.29
C GLY A 40 17.86 -6.08 10.93
N ASN A 41 18.56 -7.14 11.34
CA ASN A 41 19.91 -7.48 10.86
C ASN A 41 19.85 -8.92 10.32
N PRO A 42 19.09 -9.17 9.23
CA PRO A 42 18.85 -10.52 8.77
C PRO A 42 20.14 -11.15 8.25
N ASP A 43 20.35 -12.43 8.57
CA ASP A 43 21.45 -13.18 7.97
C ASP A 43 21.14 -13.63 6.54
N MET A 44 22.14 -14.16 5.82
CA MET A 44 21.97 -14.58 4.42
C MET A 44 20.88 -15.65 4.24
N LEU A 45 20.68 -16.54 5.22
CA LEU A 45 19.67 -17.58 5.15
C LEU A 45 18.27 -16.98 5.34
N GLU A 46 18.12 -16.06 6.30
CA GLU A 46 16.87 -15.33 6.51
C GLU A 46 16.47 -14.53 5.27
N VAL A 47 17.42 -13.83 4.64
CA VAL A 47 17.18 -13.12 3.36
C VAL A 47 16.75 -14.10 2.27
N ALA A 48 17.50 -15.19 2.07
CA ALA A 48 17.25 -16.17 1.01
C ALA A 48 15.93 -16.93 1.18
N THR A 49 15.44 -17.08 2.40
CA THR A 49 14.19 -17.79 2.72
C THR A 49 13.02 -16.86 3.02
N SER A 50 13.24 -15.53 2.99
CA SER A 50 12.29 -14.52 3.44
C SER A 50 10.92 -14.60 2.75
N ALA A 51 10.91 -14.89 1.45
CA ALA A 51 9.71 -14.99 0.61
C ALA A 51 9.05 -16.39 0.60
N LEU A 52 9.64 -17.40 1.26
CA LEU A 52 9.01 -18.72 1.37
C LEU A 52 7.69 -18.61 2.17
N PRO A 53 6.75 -19.57 2.04
CA PRO A 53 5.49 -19.55 2.79
C PRO A 53 5.68 -19.46 4.31
N THR A 54 6.75 -20.06 4.84
CA THR A 54 7.14 -19.99 6.26
C THR A 54 8.21 -18.94 6.53
N GLY A 55 8.59 -18.14 5.54
CA GLY A 55 9.59 -17.10 5.63
C GLY A 55 9.15 -15.92 6.50
N VAL A 56 10.12 -15.09 6.90
CA VAL A 56 9.90 -13.96 7.81
C VAL A 56 8.88 -12.96 7.25
N PHE A 57 8.77 -12.82 5.93
CA PHE A 57 7.81 -11.92 5.31
C PHE A 57 6.37 -12.33 5.67
N ASN A 58 6.00 -13.57 5.34
CA ASN A 58 4.65 -14.09 5.57
C ASN A 58 4.30 -14.13 7.07
N GLN A 59 5.26 -14.51 7.91
CA GLN A 59 5.06 -14.50 9.37
C GLN A 59 4.78 -13.10 9.91
N THR A 60 5.56 -12.11 9.48
CA THR A 60 5.40 -10.71 9.91
C THR A 60 4.07 -10.14 9.42
N MET A 61 3.75 -10.34 8.13
CA MET A 61 2.47 -9.87 7.56
C MET A 61 1.26 -10.49 8.27
N ASN A 62 1.33 -11.76 8.65
CA ASN A 62 0.30 -12.41 9.44
C ASN A 62 0.12 -11.76 10.83
N TRP A 63 1.23 -11.45 11.52
CA TRP A 63 1.16 -10.75 12.81
C TRP A 63 0.60 -9.33 12.69
N ILE A 64 0.95 -8.62 11.63
CA ILE A 64 0.39 -7.30 11.33
C ILE A 64 -1.12 -7.40 11.08
N ALA A 65 -1.58 -8.38 10.30
CA ALA A 65 -3.01 -8.61 10.07
C ALA A 65 -3.76 -8.90 11.39
N ILE A 66 -3.20 -9.75 12.26
CA ILE A 66 -3.76 -10.01 13.60
C ILE A 66 -3.83 -8.74 14.44
N ALA A 67 -2.78 -7.90 14.40
CA ALA A 67 -2.74 -6.64 15.12
C ALA A 67 -3.78 -5.65 14.60
N HIS A 68 -3.95 -5.56 13.27
CA HIS A 68 -4.97 -4.74 12.61
C HIS A 68 -6.38 -5.16 13.08
N THR A 69 -6.71 -6.45 13.00
CA THR A 69 -8.02 -6.97 13.43
C THR A 69 -8.34 -6.66 14.89
N LYS A 70 -7.34 -6.71 15.78
CA LYS A 70 -7.50 -6.34 17.19
C LYS A 70 -7.71 -4.84 17.38
N ALA A 71 -6.97 -4.01 16.63
CA ALA A 71 -7.11 -2.57 16.68
C ALA A 71 -8.49 -2.12 16.15
N TYR A 72 -8.91 -2.64 14.99
CA TYR A 72 -10.23 -2.42 14.41
C TYR A 72 -11.35 -2.67 15.42
N GLY A 73 -11.37 -3.87 16.03
CA GLY A 73 -12.39 -4.22 17.03
C GLY A 73 -12.41 -3.27 18.23
N TYR A 74 -11.24 -2.86 18.72
CA TYR A 74 -11.14 -1.95 19.87
C TYR A 74 -11.58 -0.52 19.53
N ILE A 75 -11.22 -0.01 18.34
CA ILE A 75 -11.61 1.33 17.89
C ILE A 75 -13.15 1.42 17.79
N HIS A 76 -13.81 0.45 17.17
CA HIS A 76 -15.27 0.43 17.08
C HIS A 76 -15.97 0.21 18.43
N GLU A 77 -15.33 -0.52 19.35
CA GLU A 77 -15.85 -0.67 20.72
C GLU A 77 -15.89 0.69 21.44
N LYS A 78 -14.85 1.52 21.26
CA LYS A 78 -14.66 2.78 22.00
C LYS A 78 -15.31 4.00 21.38
N SER A 79 -15.53 4.02 20.07
CA SER A 79 -15.92 5.25 19.36
C SER A 79 -17.41 5.63 19.51
N LYS A 80 -18.25 4.90 20.26
CA LYS A 80 -19.70 5.20 20.36
C LYS A 80 -19.96 6.57 21.04
N PRO A 81 -20.69 7.53 20.43
CA PRO A 81 -21.60 7.41 19.28
C PRO A 81 -21.03 7.84 17.91
N ALA A 82 -19.75 8.19 17.80
CA ALA A 82 -19.09 8.48 16.53
C ALA A 82 -18.83 7.19 15.73
N SER A 83 -19.30 7.15 14.48
CA SER A 83 -19.01 6.07 13.55
C SER A 83 -17.57 6.22 13.05
N ALA A 84 -16.58 5.84 13.87
CA ALA A 84 -15.19 5.79 13.44
C ALA A 84 -15.07 4.96 12.16
N ILE A 85 -14.27 5.44 11.22
CA ILE A 85 -13.99 4.79 9.94
C ILE A 85 -12.57 4.25 9.98
N VAL A 86 -12.41 2.93 9.90
CA VAL A 86 -11.12 2.27 10.11
C VAL A 86 -10.65 1.56 8.85
N GLY A 87 -9.36 1.74 8.53
CA GLY A 87 -8.73 1.10 7.38
C GLY A 87 -7.21 1.02 7.53
N VAL A 88 -6.56 0.88 6.39
CA VAL A 88 -5.10 0.81 6.22
C VAL A 88 -4.67 1.70 5.06
N ALA A 89 -3.42 2.13 5.06
CA ALA A 89 -2.79 2.79 3.92
C ALA A 89 -1.83 1.80 3.26
N HIS A 90 -2.21 1.30 2.07
CA HIS A 90 -1.53 0.21 1.39
C HIS A 90 -0.74 0.72 0.18
N HIS A 91 0.58 0.57 0.21
CA HIS A 91 1.44 0.89 -0.92
C HIS A 91 1.21 -0.02 -2.11
N VAL A 92 0.91 0.59 -3.25
CA VAL A 92 0.76 -0.08 -4.53
C VAL A 92 1.65 0.60 -5.55
N SER A 93 2.41 -0.20 -6.30
CA SER A 93 3.18 0.25 -7.45
C SER A 93 2.73 -0.50 -8.69
N PHE A 94 2.78 0.17 -9.85
CA PHE A 94 2.60 -0.51 -11.12
C PHE A 94 3.90 -1.26 -11.48
N MET A 95 3.94 -2.56 -11.23
CA MET A 95 5.12 -3.38 -11.53
C MET A 95 5.07 -3.92 -12.96
N ARG A 96 6.13 -3.66 -13.74
CA ARG A 96 6.30 -4.21 -15.09
C ARG A 96 7.63 -4.95 -15.25
N PRO A 97 7.68 -6.01 -16.08
CA PRO A 97 8.93 -6.72 -16.33
C PRO A 97 9.85 -5.89 -17.23
N TYR A 98 11.16 -5.96 -17.02
CA TYR A 98 12.14 -5.38 -17.94
C TYR A 98 12.20 -6.16 -19.26
N GLY A 99 12.20 -7.50 -19.19
CA GLY A 99 12.13 -8.39 -20.34
C GLY A 99 11.25 -9.63 -20.09
N LEU A 100 11.10 -10.47 -21.11
CA LEU A 100 10.23 -11.67 -21.05
C LEU A 100 10.60 -12.64 -19.92
N PHE A 101 11.88 -12.68 -19.54
CA PHE A 101 12.37 -13.55 -18.46
C PHE A 101 12.01 -13.04 -17.05
N ASP A 102 11.56 -11.79 -16.92
CA ASP A 102 11.23 -11.15 -15.64
C ASP A 102 9.73 -11.27 -15.29
N ILE A 103 8.90 -11.79 -16.19
CA ILE A 103 7.44 -11.91 -16.00
C ILE A 103 7.10 -12.71 -14.74
N ALA A 104 7.81 -13.82 -14.51
CA ALA A 104 7.58 -14.66 -13.33
C ALA A 104 7.91 -13.91 -12.03
N ALA A 105 8.99 -13.12 -12.02
CA ALA A 105 9.39 -12.32 -10.87
C ALA A 105 8.32 -11.25 -10.55
N VAL A 106 7.80 -10.57 -11.58
CA VAL A 106 6.69 -9.61 -11.43
C VAL A 106 5.44 -10.29 -10.89
N SER A 107 5.08 -11.48 -11.41
CA SER A 107 3.92 -12.22 -10.93
C SER A 107 4.05 -12.61 -9.45
N ILE A 108 5.24 -13.05 -9.03
CA ILE A 108 5.52 -13.39 -7.63
C ILE A 108 5.45 -12.13 -6.76
N ALA A 109 6.14 -11.06 -7.15
CA ALA A 109 6.11 -9.78 -6.41
C ALA A 109 4.68 -9.25 -6.26
N ASN A 110 3.90 -9.24 -7.34
CA ASN A 110 2.50 -8.82 -7.31
C ASN A 110 1.64 -9.72 -6.41
N SER A 111 1.85 -11.04 -6.44
CA SER A 111 1.10 -11.95 -5.57
C SER A 111 1.33 -11.67 -4.09
N MET A 112 2.55 -11.27 -3.71
CA MET A 112 2.91 -10.98 -2.33
C MET A 112 2.49 -9.59 -1.89
N THR A 113 2.56 -8.60 -2.78
CA THR A 113 2.51 -7.18 -2.41
C THR A 113 1.21 -6.47 -2.76
N LEU A 114 0.40 -6.95 -3.71
CA LEU A 114 -0.83 -6.25 -4.12
C LEU A 114 -2.04 -6.56 -3.25
N PHE A 115 -2.31 -7.85 -2.98
CA PHE A 115 -3.61 -8.27 -2.46
C PHE A 115 -3.55 -9.11 -1.19
N THR A 116 -2.49 -9.91 -1.01
CA THR A 116 -2.42 -10.90 0.07
C THR A 116 -2.73 -10.31 1.44
N PHE A 117 -2.16 -9.15 1.77
CA PHE A 117 -2.44 -8.49 3.05
C PHE A 117 -3.89 -8.02 3.17
N LEU A 118 -4.41 -7.33 2.15
CA LEU A 118 -5.77 -6.79 2.16
C LEU A 118 -6.83 -7.90 2.18
N ASP A 119 -6.58 -9.02 1.52
CA ASP A 119 -7.45 -10.19 1.57
C ASP A 119 -7.56 -10.74 3.00
N CYS A 120 -6.44 -10.81 3.73
CA CYS A 120 -6.40 -11.28 5.11
C CYS A 120 -7.19 -10.41 6.09
N ILE A 121 -7.45 -9.14 5.76
CA ILE A 121 -8.17 -8.19 6.62
C ILE A 121 -9.48 -7.69 5.99
N SER A 122 -9.93 -8.32 4.90
CA SER A 122 -11.07 -7.87 4.09
C SER A 122 -12.40 -7.74 4.86
N ASP A 123 -12.57 -8.45 5.97
CA ASP A 123 -13.75 -8.39 6.83
C ASP A 123 -13.60 -7.40 8.02
N LYS A 124 -12.51 -6.61 8.05
CA LYS A 124 -12.13 -5.69 9.13
C LYS A 124 -11.69 -4.33 8.58
N MET A 125 -12.34 -3.84 7.55
CA MET A 125 -12.08 -2.52 6.98
C MET A 125 -13.39 -1.82 6.64
N ASP A 126 -13.41 -0.50 6.81
CA ASP A 126 -14.50 0.38 6.40
C ASP A 126 -14.13 1.20 5.15
N TYR A 127 -12.85 1.21 4.77
CA TYR A 127 -12.31 1.75 3.52
C TYR A 127 -10.97 1.08 3.19
N ILE A 128 -10.53 1.19 1.93
CA ILE A 128 -9.20 0.77 1.49
C ILE A 128 -8.38 2.01 1.14
N GLY A 129 -7.33 2.29 1.92
CA GLY A 129 -6.36 3.33 1.61
C GLY A 129 -5.30 2.85 0.63
N ILE A 130 -5.01 3.64 -0.40
CA ILE A 130 -4.04 3.35 -1.45
C ILE A 130 -2.96 4.43 -1.44
N ASN A 131 -1.70 4.01 -1.26
CA ASN A 131 -0.54 4.86 -1.49
C ASN A 131 0.02 4.52 -2.87
N TYR A 132 0.11 5.50 -3.77
CA TYR A 132 0.61 5.29 -5.13
C TYR A 132 1.62 6.37 -5.51
N TYR A 133 2.80 5.92 -5.95
CA TYR A 133 3.93 6.78 -6.29
C TYR A 133 4.42 6.64 -7.74
N GLY A 134 3.93 5.64 -8.48
CA GLY A 134 4.33 5.40 -9.86
C GLY A 134 4.56 3.93 -10.19
N GLN A 135 5.53 3.69 -11.08
CA GLN A 135 5.89 2.37 -11.57
C GLN A 135 7.26 1.88 -11.08
N GLU A 136 7.38 0.57 -11.02
CA GLU A 136 8.62 -0.15 -10.76
C GLU A 136 8.90 -1.13 -11.90
N VAL A 137 10.16 -1.19 -12.35
CA VAL A 137 10.59 -2.15 -13.36
C VAL A 137 11.43 -3.24 -12.70
N ILE A 138 10.99 -4.49 -12.83
CA ILE A 138 11.68 -5.65 -12.25
C ILE A 138 12.61 -6.27 -13.30
N CYS A 139 13.86 -6.51 -12.91
CA CYS A 139 14.89 -7.19 -13.69
C CYS A 139 15.64 -8.18 -12.80
N GLY A 140 15.48 -9.47 -13.02
CA GLY A 140 16.00 -10.52 -12.15
C GLY A 140 15.43 -10.43 -10.74
N ALA A 141 16.32 -10.31 -9.74
CA ALA A 141 15.96 -10.26 -8.32
C ALA A 141 15.82 -8.83 -7.76
N GLY A 142 15.79 -7.80 -8.62
CA GLY A 142 15.79 -6.41 -8.17
C GLY A 142 15.08 -5.44 -9.10
N LEU A 143 15.09 -4.16 -8.67
CA LEU A 143 14.55 -3.04 -9.43
C LEU A 143 15.56 -2.54 -10.46
N LYS A 144 15.07 -2.03 -11.58
CA LYS A 144 15.86 -1.44 -12.65
C LYS A 144 15.32 -0.07 -13.04
N LEU A 145 16.23 0.90 -13.18
CA LEU A 145 15.93 2.18 -13.82
C LEU A 145 16.10 2.03 -15.33
N VAL A 146 15.06 2.39 -16.08
CA VAL A 146 15.00 2.29 -17.53
C VAL A 146 15.19 3.68 -18.12
N GLU A 147 16.24 3.87 -18.93
CA GLU A 147 16.66 5.20 -19.41
C GLU A 147 15.58 6.02 -20.12
N THR A 148 14.56 5.36 -20.68
CA THR A 148 13.47 6.01 -21.42
C THR A 148 12.31 6.48 -20.53
N ASP A 149 12.30 6.10 -19.25
CA ASP A 149 11.24 6.47 -18.32
C ASP A 149 11.62 7.76 -17.58
N GLU A 150 10.62 8.54 -17.22
CA GLU A 150 10.77 9.69 -16.32
C GLU A 150 10.79 9.21 -14.86
N TYR A 151 11.71 9.73 -14.04
CA TYR A 151 11.86 9.36 -12.64
C TYR A 151 11.86 10.57 -11.71
N SER A 152 11.28 10.38 -10.53
CA SER A 152 11.51 11.25 -9.37
C SER A 152 12.95 11.14 -8.87
N GLU A 153 13.38 12.09 -8.04
CA GLU A 153 14.70 12.06 -7.37
C GLU A 153 14.88 10.82 -6.47
N SER A 154 13.77 10.24 -6.00
CA SER A 154 13.75 9.00 -5.21
C SER A 154 13.82 7.72 -6.06
N GLY A 155 13.93 7.83 -7.39
CA GLY A 155 14.02 6.68 -8.31
C GLY A 155 12.68 5.99 -8.58
N ARG A 156 11.54 6.62 -8.26
CA ARG A 156 10.20 6.15 -8.64
C ARG A 156 9.85 6.63 -10.04
N GLY A 157 9.46 5.71 -10.94
CA GLY A 157 9.09 6.05 -12.31
C GLY A 157 7.73 6.75 -12.35
N VAL A 158 7.66 7.96 -12.90
CA VAL A 158 6.42 8.73 -13.03
C VAL A 158 5.50 8.01 -14.01
N TYR A 159 4.32 7.59 -13.55
CA TYR A 159 3.41 6.77 -14.37
C TYR A 159 1.93 6.93 -13.96
N PRO A 160 1.27 8.04 -14.32
CA PRO A 160 -0.13 8.30 -13.93
C PRO A 160 -1.12 7.24 -14.46
N ASP A 161 -0.87 6.67 -15.63
CA ASP A 161 -1.66 5.56 -16.20
C ASP A 161 -1.71 4.34 -15.29
N GLY A 162 -0.64 4.11 -14.50
CA GLY A 162 -0.58 3.03 -13.55
C GLY A 162 -1.56 3.20 -12.40
N LEU A 163 -1.78 4.44 -11.92
CA LEU A 163 -2.77 4.73 -10.89
C LEU A 163 -4.17 4.35 -11.37
N PHE A 164 -4.56 4.80 -12.57
CA PHE A 164 -5.84 4.44 -13.17
C PHE A 164 -6.03 2.91 -13.25
N ARG A 165 -5.03 2.18 -13.75
CA ARG A 165 -5.07 0.72 -13.88
C ARG A 165 -5.17 0.01 -12.54
N VAL A 166 -4.42 0.46 -11.54
CA VAL A 166 -4.45 -0.07 -10.17
C VAL A 166 -5.84 0.12 -9.57
N LEU A 167 -6.43 1.31 -9.70
CA LEU A 167 -7.78 1.57 -9.17
C LEU A 167 -8.83 0.65 -9.79
N LEU A 168 -8.80 0.43 -11.11
CA LEU A 168 -9.69 -0.54 -11.77
C LEU A 168 -9.45 -1.97 -11.28
N GLN A 169 -8.19 -2.37 -11.12
CA GLN A 169 -7.83 -3.71 -10.65
C GLN A 169 -8.32 -3.96 -9.21
N PHE A 170 -8.21 -2.95 -8.34
CA PHE A 170 -8.69 -3.01 -6.97
C PHE A 170 -10.22 -3.03 -6.90
N ASP A 171 -10.91 -2.23 -7.72
CA ASP A 171 -12.37 -2.28 -7.81
C ASP A 171 -12.85 -3.65 -8.27
N GLU A 172 -12.27 -4.19 -9.34
CA GLU A 172 -12.61 -5.53 -9.83
C GLU A 172 -12.53 -6.59 -8.72
N ARG A 173 -11.50 -6.51 -7.88
CA ARG A 173 -11.28 -7.45 -6.77
C ARG A 173 -12.24 -7.20 -5.61
N TYR A 174 -12.40 -5.95 -5.17
CA TYR A 174 -13.03 -5.61 -3.90
C TYR A 174 -14.44 -4.99 -4.00
N LYS A 175 -15.00 -4.80 -5.20
CA LYS A 175 -16.37 -4.29 -5.41
C LYS A 175 -17.45 -5.04 -4.64
N HIS A 176 -17.24 -6.32 -4.37
CA HIS A 176 -18.16 -7.15 -3.59
C HIS A 176 -18.22 -6.76 -2.09
N LEU A 177 -17.21 -6.06 -1.58
CA LEU A 177 -17.18 -5.53 -0.21
C LEU A 177 -17.92 -4.19 -0.10
N ASN A 178 -18.15 -3.49 -1.22
CA ASN A 178 -18.78 -2.18 -1.27
C ASN A 178 -18.12 -1.14 -0.34
N LEU A 179 -16.78 -1.20 -0.23
CA LEU A 179 -15.97 -0.27 0.55
C LEU A 179 -15.46 0.88 -0.34
N PRO A 180 -15.42 2.13 0.18
CA PRO A 180 -14.78 3.24 -0.52
C PRO A 180 -13.26 3.07 -0.58
N PHE A 181 -12.66 3.61 -1.65
CA PHE A 181 -11.21 3.76 -1.77
C PHE A 181 -10.80 5.19 -1.46
N ILE A 182 -9.70 5.36 -0.72
CA ILE A 182 -9.09 6.65 -0.42
C ILE A 182 -7.65 6.63 -0.92
N ILE A 183 -7.23 7.64 -1.67
CA ILE A 183 -5.80 7.83 -1.96
C ILE A 183 -5.17 8.44 -0.70
N THR A 184 -4.54 7.60 0.12
CA THR A 184 -3.97 8.02 1.40
C THR A 184 -2.63 8.71 1.23
N GLU A 185 -1.88 8.36 0.17
CA GLU A 185 -0.65 9.07 -0.21
C GLU A 185 -0.49 9.09 -1.74
N ASN A 186 -0.19 10.26 -2.29
CA ASN A 186 0.28 10.43 -3.66
C ASN A 186 1.15 11.69 -3.73
N GLY A 187 2.35 11.55 -4.28
CA GLY A 187 3.28 12.66 -4.39
C GLY A 187 4.56 12.26 -5.10
N VAL A 188 5.48 13.20 -5.24
CA VAL A 188 6.74 12.99 -5.96
C VAL A 188 7.89 13.71 -5.26
N SER A 189 9.03 13.03 -5.12
CA SER A 189 10.27 13.67 -4.69
C SER A 189 10.85 14.48 -5.84
N ASP A 190 10.83 15.80 -5.69
CA ASP A 190 11.26 16.76 -6.68
C ASP A 190 11.73 18.04 -5.97
N GLY A 191 13.03 18.18 -5.77
CA GLY A 191 13.66 19.35 -5.16
C GLY A 191 13.68 20.58 -6.08
N THR A 192 13.45 20.39 -7.38
CA THR A 192 13.39 21.48 -8.36
C THR A 192 11.98 22.04 -8.56
N ASP A 193 10.96 21.30 -8.10
CA ASP A 193 9.53 21.59 -8.28
C ASP A 193 9.09 21.65 -9.77
N LEU A 194 9.90 21.08 -10.69
CA LEU A 194 9.64 21.07 -12.13
C LEU A 194 8.58 20.04 -12.54
N ILE A 195 8.56 18.88 -11.88
CA ILE A 195 7.67 17.75 -12.23
C ILE A 195 6.52 17.60 -11.24
N ARG A 196 6.57 18.22 -10.05
CA ARG A 196 5.52 18.09 -9.03
C ARG A 196 4.15 18.55 -9.53
N GLN A 197 4.08 19.70 -10.19
CA GLN A 197 2.81 20.23 -10.70
C GLN A 197 2.20 19.32 -11.79
N PRO A 198 2.91 18.95 -12.88
CA PRO A 198 2.35 18.03 -13.87
C PRO A 198 2.05 16.65 -13.27
N TYR A 199 2.90 16.12 -12.38
CA TYR A 199 2.66 14.86 -11.68
C TYR A 199 1.29 14.87 -10.98
N LEU A 200 1.02 15.87 -10.13
CA LEU A 200 -0.23 15.95 -9.39
C LEU A 200 -1.43 16.08 -10.34
N LEU A 201 -1.34 16.93 -11.36
CA LEU A 201 -2.42 17.12 -12.33
C LEU A 201 -2.75 15.82 -13.08
N GLU A 202 -1.75 15.09 -13.54
CA GLU A 202 -1.96 13.86 -14.30
C GLU A 202 -2.50 12.72 -13.43
N HIS A 203 -2.05 12.61 -12.18
CA HIS A 203 -2.58 11.63 -11.23
C HIS A 203 -4.03 11.97 -10.84
N LEU A 204 -4.36 13.25 -10.67
CA LEU A 204 -5.75 13.71 -10.48
C LEU A 204 -6.65 13.33 -11.65
N LEU A 205 -6.17 13.50 -12.88
CA LEU A 205 -6.90 13.10 -14.09
C LEU A 205 -7.08 11.59 -14.18
N ALA A 206 -6.04 10.81 -13.84
CA ALA A 206 -6.11 9.35 -13.79
C ALA A 206 -7.15 8.86 -12.77
N THR A 207 -7.16 9.47 -11.58
CA THR A 207 -8.16 9.23 -10.55
C THR A 207 -9.57 9.59 -11.04
N TYR A 208 -9.75 10.78 -11.61
CA TYR A 208 -11.05 11.22 -12.13
C TYR A 208 -11.58 10.25 -13.19
N ALA A 209 -10.71 9.81 -14.11
CA ALA A 209 -11.05 8.80 -15.10
C ALA A 209 -11.50 7.47 -14.44
N ALA A 210 -10.82 7.04 -13.38
CA ALA A 210 -11.21 5.85 -12.63
C ALA A 210 -12.58 6.02 -11.95
N MET A 211 -12.86 7.17 -11.34
CA MET A 211 -14.17 7.46 -10.72
C MET A 211 -15.34 7.37 -11.71
N MET A 212 -15.11 7.69 -13.00
CA MET A 212 -16.14 7.58 -14.04
C MET A 212 -16.44 6.12 -14.42
N MET A 213 -15.56 5.18 -14.07
CA MET A 213 -15.67 3.75 -14.39
C MET A 213 -15.94 2.86 -13.18
N VAL A 214 -15.58 3.33 -11.98
CA VAL A 214 -15.64 2.59 -10.71
C VAL A 214 -16.77 3.13 -9.85
N PHE A 215 -17.73 2.26 -9.52
CA PHE A 215 -18.90 2.63 -8.70
C PHE A 215 -18.57 2.87 -7.22
N SER A 216 -17.48 2.27 -6.72
CA SER A 216 -17.08 2.24 -5.30
C SER A 216 -16.10 3.36 -4.91
N LEU A 217 -15.64 4.19 -5.84
CA LEU A 217 -14.71 5.31 -5.59
C LEU A 217 -15.47 6.49 -4.97
N GLY A 218 -16.01 6.28 -3.77
CA GLY A 218 -16.70 7.27 -2.96
C GLY A 218 -15.72 8.22 -2.29
N THR A 219 -15.74 9.48 -2.72
CA THR A 219 -15.10 10.65 -2.10
C THR A 219 -13.59 10.52 -1.89
N LEU A 220 -12.82 11.05 -2.85
CA LEU A 220 -11.40 11.31 -2.63
C LEU A 220 -11.21 12.36 -1.55
N PHE A 221 -10.36 12.03 -0.58
CA PHE A 221 -9.71 13.01 0.28
C PHE A 221 -8.30 13.25 -0.29
N PHE A 222 -7.97 14.53 -0.51
CA PHE A 222 -6.60 15.04 -0.64
C PHE A 222 -6.19 15.63 0.70
#